data_AF-A0A7R9YPB3-F1
#
_entry.id   AF-A0A7R9YPB3-F1
#
_cell.length_a   1.000
_cell.length_b   1.000
_cell.length_c   1.000
_cell.angle_alpha   90.00
_cell.angle_beta   90.00
_cell.angle_gamma   90.00
#
_symmetry.space_group_name_H-M   'P 1'
#
loop_
_entity.id
_entity.type
_entity.pdbx_description
1 polymer ?
#
loop_
_entity_poly.entity_id
_entity_poly.type
_entity_poly.pdbx_seq_one_letter_code
_entity_poly.pdbx_strand_id
1 'polypeptide(L)'
;AASLRDAEPLIFFARGTGRVGVAVELSFAPAPQPGSTAPRYRGLYVERVFRAPGGAGGALHGPLLLGSLVEVSISITSADDVSGLVVEDRPPAGLEPLDPAVYGGASAPASSGLEPCPVWYGWLGSWWRGGWGVCEPTFERDISPSLVRWRAQWAGAGTHTLSYTAMVATAGEFALAPAHAYLSAQPELMGLSTAGQLAVARVLPTGGAPARAQQPPKECVDPECAGRGSCDVLRGVCECAPGWEGDGC
;
A
#
# COMPACT_ATOMS: atom_id res chain seq x y z
N ALA A 1 27.00 -7.45 4.32
CA ALA A 1 25.98 -6.89 3.42
C ALA A 1 26.74 -6.06 2.39
N ALA A 2 26.62 -6.39 1.11
CA ALA A 2 27.27 -5.61 0.06
C ALA A 2 26.69 -4.19 0.06
N SER A 3 27.57 -3.19 0.14
CA SER A 3 27.20 -1.80 -0.05
C SER A 3 26.80 -1.63 -1.52
N LEU A 4 25.85 -0.74 -1.85
CA LEU A 4 25.56 -0.36 -3.24
C LEU A 4 26.81 0.09 -4.03
N ARG A 5 27.91 0.39 -3.34
CA ARG A 5 29.24 0.68 -3.92
C ARG A 5 29.93 -0.53 -4.56
N ASP A 6 29.53 -1.76 -4.23
CA ASP A 6 30.11 -3.00 -4.74
C ASP A 6 29.22 -3.68 -5.80
N ALA A 7 28.11 -3.06 -6.20
CA ALA A 7 27.23 -3.61 -7.22
C ALA A 7 27.91 -3.49 -8.60
N GLU A 8 28.08 -4.62 -9.29
CA GLU A 8 28.52 -4.61 -10.69
C GLU A 8 27.50 -3.84 -11.53
N PRO A 9 27.95 -2.93 -12.42
CA PRO A 9 27.05 -2.17 -13.26
C PRO A 9 26.32 -3.08 -14.25
N LEU A 10 25.03 -2.84 -14.43
CA LEU A 10 24.26 -3.48 -15.49
C LEU A 10 24.57 -2.77 -16.82
N ILE A 11 25.30 -3.44 -17.72
CA ILE A 11 25.77 -2.86 -18.99
C ILE A 11 25.00 -3.47 -20.16
N PHE A 12 24.42 -2.60 -21.00
CA PHE A 12 23.82 -2.98 -22.28
C PHE A 12 24.67 -2.45 -23.43
N PHE A 13 24.88 -3.26 -24.46
CA PHE A 13 25.50 -2.82 -25.71
C PHE A 13 24.62 -3.23 -26.90
N ALA A 14 24.54 -2.36 -27.91
CA ALA A 14 23.85 -2.62 -29.16
C ALA A 14 24.76 -2.31 -30.34
N ARG A 15 24.73 -3.13 -31.39
CA ARG A 15 25.52 -2.94 -32.61
C ARG A 15 24.70 -3.32 -33.84
N GLY A 16 24.59 -2.42 -34.81
CA GLY A 16 23.88 -2.65 -36.07
C GLY A 16 23.02 -1.46 -36.49
N THR A 17 22.20 -1.66 -37.52
CA THR A 17 21.22 -0.68 -38.00
C THR A 17 19.82 -1.07 -37.51
N GLY A 18 19.08 -0.14 -36.90
CA GLY A 18 17.73 -0.40 -36.38
C GLY A 18 17.47 0.30 -35.05
N ARG A 19 16.43 -0.13 -34.33
CA ARG A 19 16.11 0.32 -32.96
C ARG A 19 16.05 -0.88 -32.02
N VAL A 20 16.54 -0.70 -30.79
CA VAL A 20 16.41 -1.66 -29.70
C VAL A 20 15.69 -0.97 -28.53
N GLY A 21 14.74 -1.68 -27.92
CA GLY A 21 14.15 -1.30 -26.64
C GLY A 21 14.59 -2.31 -25.58
N VAL A 22 15.06 -1.83 -24.43
CA VAL A 22 15.52 -2.67 -23.32
C VAL A 22 14.73 -2.27 -22.09
N ALA A 23 14.16 -3.25 -21.39
CA ALA A 23 13.52 -3.09 -20.09
C ALA A 23 14.14 -4.11 -19.13
N VAL A 24 14.42 -3.68 -17.90
CA VAL A 24 14.90 -4.56 -16.83
C VAL A 24 14.10 -4.33 -15.58
N GLU A 25 13.64 -5.43 -14.99
CA GLU A 25 12.94 -5.47 -13.72
C GLU A 25 13.83 -6.16 -12.69
N LEU A 26 13.91 -5.59 -11.48
CA LEU A 26 14.61 -6.18 -10.35
C LEU A 26 13.64 -6.26 -9.16
N SER A 27 13.33 -7.48 -8.72
CA SER A 27 12.52 -7.72 -7.52
C SER A 27 13.42 -8.06 -6.34
N PHE A 28 13.40 -7.23 -5.30
CA PHE A 28 14.16 -7.48 -4.07
C PHE A 28 13.42 -6.98 -2.83
N ALA A 29 13.71 -7.58 -1.68
CA ALA A 29 13.26 -7.06 -0.39
C ALA A 29 14.40 -6.24 0.23
N PRO A 30 14.25 -4.91 0.39
CA PRO A 30 15.28 -4.10 1.03
C PRO A 30 15.44 -4.54 2.50
N ALA A 31 16.68 -4.55 2.98
CA ALA A 31 16.92 -4.70 4.42
C ALA A 31 16.24 -3.53 5.16
N PRO A 32 15.59 -3.76 6.32
CA PRO A 32 15.00 -2.69 7.11
C PRO A 32 16.07 -1.63 7.42
N GLN A 33 15.90 -0.42 6.90
CA GLN A 33 16.83 0.67 7.19
C GLN A 33 16.33 1.41 8.44
N PRO A 34 17.19 1.67 9.44
CA PRO A 34 16.82 2.52 10.57
C PRO A 34 16.38 3.89 10.04
N GLY A 35 15.12 4.28 10.27
CA GLY A 35 14.56 5.54 9.79
C GLY A 35 13.70 5.45 8.52
N SER A 36 13.76 4.36 7.73
CA SER A 36 12.93 4.21 6.52
C SER A 36 11.48 3.78 6.81
N THR A 37 10.92 4.28 7.91
CA THR A 37 9.54 4.02 8.33
C THR A 37 8.55 4.96 7.67
N ALA A 38 9.01 6.07 7.10
CA ALA A 38 8.14 7.04 6.43
C ALA A 38 7.48 6.42 5.18
N PRO A 39 6.21 6.77 4.92
CA PRO A 39 5.56 6.39 3.68
C PRO A 39 6.30 7.00 2.48
N ARG A 40 6.32 6.29 1.34
CA ARG A 40 6.90 6.79 0.09
C ARG A 40 5.79 7.10 -0.90
N TYR A 41 5.89 8.24 -1.54
CA TYR A 41 4.97 8.69 -2.57
C TYR A 41 5.69 8.79 -3.92
N ARG A 42 5.16 8.11 -4.94
CA ARG A 42 5.55 8.24 -6.35
C ARG A 42 4.30 8.19 -7.24
N GLY A 43 3.38 9.12 -7.03
CA GLY A 43 2.11 9.19 -7.74
C GLY A 43 0.94 8.51 -7.03
N LEU A 44 1.21 7.56 -6.13
CA LEU A 44 0.20 6.98 -5.23
C LEU A 44 0.58 7.24 -3.77
N TYR A 45 -0.36 7.73 -2.97
CA TYR A 45 -0.21 7.81 -1.52
C TYR A 45 -0.91 6.62 -0.88
N VAL A 46 -0.22 5.93 0.02
CA VAL A 46 -0.72 4.72 0.67
C VAL A 46 -0.65 4.88 2.17
N GLU A 47 -1.76 4.61 2.83
CA GLU A 47 -1.85 4.56 4.29
C GLU A 47 -2.42 3.22 4.72
N ARG A 48 -1.85 2.63 5.77
CA ARG A 48 -2.40 1.44 6.42
C ARG A 48 -2.65 1.72 7.89
N VAL A 49 -3.84 1.37 8.34
CA VAL A 49 -4.25 1.48 9.74
C VAL A 49 -4.90 0.20 10.22
N PHE A 50 -4.67 -0.13 11.48
CA PHE A 50 -5.37 -1.19 12.19
C PHE A 50 -6.62 -0.60 12.84
N ARG A 51 -7.73 -1.32 12.81
CA ARG A 51 -9.01 -0.91 13.39
C ARG A 51 -9.63 -2.06 14.17
N ALA A 52 -10.52 -1.71 15.08
CA ALA A 52 -11.41 -2.69 15.68
C ALA A 52 -12.30 -3.33 14.59
N PRO A 53 -12.69 -4.60 14.76
CA PRO A 53 -13.51 -5.29 13.78
C PRO A 53 -14.84 -4.56 13.54
N GLY A 54 -15.24 -4.45 12.27
CA GLY A 54 -16.42 -3.68 11.85
C GLY A 54 -16.15 -2.18 11.63
N GLY A 55 -14.89 -1.76 11.64
CA GLY A 55 -14.47 -0.39 11.32
C GLY A 55 -14.93 0.68 12.31
N ALA A 56 -15.58 0.29 13.42
CA ALA A 56 -16.08 1.20 14.43
C ALA A 56 -14.94 1.73 15.30
N GLY A 57 -14.76 3.05 15.31
CA GLY A 57 -13.76 3.74 16.14
C GLY A 57 -12.54 4.25 15.36
N GLY A 58 -11.57 4.80 16.09
CA GLY A 58 -10.33 5.31 15.53
C GLY A 58 -9.34 4.19 15.17
N ALA A 59 -8.19 4.58 14.61
CA ALA A 59 -7.08 3.67 14.42
C ALA A 59 -6.65 3.08 15.78
N LEU A 60 -6.39 1.77 15.80
CA LEU A 60 -5.77 1.08 16.92
C LEU A 60 -4.29 1.42 16.93
N HIS A 61 -3.81 1.68 18.13
CA HIS A 61 -2.44 2.10 18.36
C HIS A 61 -1.83 1.36 19.54
N GLY A 62 -0.54 1.05 19.46
CA GLY A 62 0.14 0.22 20.44
C GLY A 62 -0.06 -1.28 20.19
N PRO A 63 0.19 -2.13 21.20
CA PRO A 63 0.12 -3.57 21.03
C PRO A 63 -1.30 -4.05 20.76
N LEU A 64 -1.44 -5.05 19.89
CA LEU A 64 -2.70 -5.75 19.66
C LEU A 64 -2.87 -6.88 20.68
N LEU A 65 -4.12 -7.16 21.06
CA LEU A 65 -4.43 -8.22 22.01
C LEU A 65 -4.49 -9.59 21.31
N LEU A 66 -3.71 -10.55 21.82
CA LEU A 66 -3.72 -11.94 21.35
C LEU A 66 -5.14 -12.52 21.38
N GLY A 67 -5.54 -13.18 20.30
CA GLY A 67 -6.86 -13.80 20.13
C GLY A 67 -7.97 -12.84 19.70
N SER A 68 -7.70 -11.54 19.58
CA SER A 68 -8.65 -10.58 19.02
C SER A 68 -8.70 -10.65 17.49
N LEU A 69 -9.82 -10.20 16.92
CA LEU A 69 -9.91 -9.85 15.50
C LEU A 69 -9.54 -8.38 15.32
N VAL A 70 -8.87 -8.07 14.22
CA VAL A 70 -8.60 -6.71 13.79
C VAL A 70 -8.98 -6.54 12.32
N GLU A 71 -9.44 -5.34 11.97
CA GLU A 71 -9.61 -4.94 10.58
C GLU A 71 -8.37 -4.15 10.15
N VAL A 72 -7.73 -4.57 9.08
CA VAL A 72 -6.66 -3.82 8.45
C VAL A 72 -7.29 -3.04 7.31
N SER A 73 -7.15 -1.72 7.35
CA SER A 73 -7.64 -0.85 6.27
C SER A 73 -6.47 -0.17 5.57
N ILE A 74 -6.53 -0.15 4.26
CA ILE A 74 -5.54 0.45 3.39
C ILE A 74 -6.22 1.51 2.55
N SER A 75 -5.80 2.75 2.72
CA SER A 75 -6.26 3.89 1.92
C SER A 75 -5.25 4.15 0.82
N ILE A 76 -5.72 4.23 -0.42
CA ILE A 76 -4.91 4.56 -1.59
C ILE A 76 -5.47 5.85 -2.18
N THR A 77 -4.65 6.89 -2.26
CA THR A 77 -5.02 8.18 -2.84
C THR A 77 -4.22 8.41 -4.12
N SER A 78 -4.93 8.70 -5.21
CA SER A 78 -4.36 9.09 -6.51
C SER A 78 -4.93 10.44 -6.94
N ALA A 79 -4.10 11.29 -7.53
CA ALA A 79 -4.53 12.56 -8.12
C ALA A 79 -5.27 12.36 -9.45
N ASP A 80 -4.93 11.30 -10.19
CA ASP A 80 -5.46 10.99 -11.51
C ASP A 80 -6.17 9.63 -11.54
N ASP A 81 -6.98 9.42 -12.58
CA ASP A 81 -7.54 8.11 -12.91
C ASP A 81 -6.40 7.15 -13.31
N VAL A 82 -6.36 5.97 -12.69
CA VAL A 82 -5.31 4.97 -12.91
C VAL A 82 -5.85 3.66 -13.46
N SER A 83 -5.01 2.94 -14.21
CA SER A 83 -5.34 1.63 -14.77
C SER A 83 -4.34 0.57 -14.34
N GLY A 84 -4.85 -0.65 -14.14
CA GLY A 84 -4.06 -1.79 -13.67
C GLY A 84 -3.46 -1.58 -12.29
N LEU A 85 -4.22 -0.99 -11.36
CA LEU A 85 -3.81 -0.77 -9.98
C LEU A 85 -3.71 -2.09 -9.24
N VAL A 86 -2.56 -2.33 -8.61
CA VAL A 86 -2.29 -3.48 -7.74
C VAL A 86 -1.97 -2.96 -6.34
N VAL A 87 -2.61 -3.54 -5.33
CA VAL A 87 -2.33 -3.25 -3.92
C VAL A 87 -1.92 -4.55 -3.24
N GLU A 88 -0.77 -4.54 -2.57
CA GLU A 88 -0.21 -5.66 -1.83
C GLU A 88 0.01 -5.27 -0.37
N ASP A 89 -0.47 -6.10 0.55
CA ASP A 89 -0.14 -6.02 1.97
C ASP A 89 0.39 -7.35 2.44
N ARG A 90 1.59 -7.34 3.04
CA ARG A 90 2.20 -8.51 3.66
C ARG A 90 1.92 -8.43 5.16
N PRO A 91 1.00 -9.26 5.69
CA PRO A 91 0.69 -9.24 7.11
C PRO A 91 1.95 -9.57 7.92
N PRO A 92 2.15 -8.90 9.07
CA PRO A 92 3.20 -9.29 10.01
C PRO A 92 2.90 -10.68 10.58
N ALA A 93 3.92 -11.46 10.92
CA ALA A 93 3.77 -12.86 11.33
C ALA A 93 2.90 -13.09 12.60
N GLY A 94 2.58 -12.04 13.36
CA GLY A 94 1.62 -12.10 14.47
C GLY A 94 0.15 -12.12 14.03
N LEU A 95 -0.14 -11.82 12.75
CA LEU A 95 -1.48 -11.72 12.19
C LEU A 95 -1.72 -12.81 11.13
N GLU A 96 -2.91 -13.41 11.19
CA GLU A 96 -3.40 -14.36 10.20
C GLU A 96 -4.61 -13.78 9.46
N PRO A 97 -4.48 -13.42 8.17
CA PRO A 97 -5.62 -12.96 7.38
C PRO A 97 -6.73 -14.01 7.30
N LEU A 98 -7.97 -13.55 7.39
CA LEU A 98 -9.14 -14.41 7.24
C LEU A 98 -9.70 -14.27 5.82
N ASP A 99 -9.68 -15.37 5.08
CA ASP A 99 -10.29 -15.44 3.75
C ASP A 99 -11.80 -15.77 3.85
N PRO A 100 -12.70 -14.85 3.48
CA PRO A 100 -14.13 -15.12 3.48
C PRO A 100 -14.52 -16.25 2.51
N ALA A 101 -13.74 -16.51 1.46
CA ALA A 101 -14.00 -17.61 0.54
C ALA A 101 -13.79 -18.99 1.21
N VAL A 102 -12.94 -19.06 2.24
CA VAL A 102 -12.68 -20.29 3.02
C VAL A 102 -13.63 -20.40 4.21
N TYR A 103 -13.84 -19.30 4.94
CA TYR A 103 -14.57 -19.32 6.21
C TYR A 103 -16.07 -19.04 6.11
N GLY A 104 -16.63 -18.90 4.90
CA GLY A 104 -18.07 -18.78 4.65
C GLY A 104 -18.71 -17.49 5.20
N GLY A 105 -17.90 -16.51 5.61
CA GLY A 105 -18.37 -15.20 6.00
C GLY A 105 -18.85 -14.45 4.77
N ALA A 106 -20.03 -13.84 4.84
CA ALA A 106 -20.57 -12.95 3.81
C ALA A 106 -19.43 -12.08 3.28
N SER A 107 -19.21 -12.13 1.96
CA SER A 107 -18.24 -11.31 1.25
C SER A 107 -18.24 -9.90 1.84
N ALA A 108 -17.23 -9.57 2.66
CA ALA A 108 -17.00 -8.19 3.04
C ALA A 108 -16.86 -7.45 1.71
N PRO A 109 -17.73 -6.45 1.41
CA PRO A 109 -17.75 -5.80 0.11
C PRO A 109 -16.32 -5.35 -0.17
N ALA A 110 -15.78 -5.83 -1.30
CA ALA A 110 -14.50 -5.36 -1.78
C ALA A 110 -14.72 -3.91 -2.22
N SER A 111 -14.58 -2.99 -1.27
CA SER A 111 -15.03 -1.59 -1.34
C SER A 111 -16.54 -1.42 -1.59
N SER A 112 -17.10 -0.37 -0.99
CA SER A 112 -18.42 0.26 -1.26
C SER A 112 -19.55 -0.64 -1.79
N GLY A 113 -20.60 -0.85 -1.00
CA GLY A 113 -21.70 -1.79 -1.28
C GLY A 113 -22.62 -1.47 -2.48
N LEU A 114 -22.07 -1.36 -3.69
CA LEU A 114 -22.76 -1.17 -4.97
C LEU A 114 -22.26 -2.20 -6.00
N GLU A 115 -23.15 -2.61 -6.91
CA GLU A 115 -22.94 -3.73 -7.85
C GLU A 115 -21.77 -3.51 -8.86
N PRO A 116 -21.04 -4.58 -9.23
CA PRO A 116 -20.05 -4.57 -10.32
C PRO A 116 -20.66 -4.17 -11.67
N CYS A 117 -19.99 -3.31 -12.44
CA CYS A 117 -20.46 -2.87 -13.75
C CYS A 117 -20.14 -3.88 -14.88
N PRO A 118 -21.11 -4.25 -15.74
CA PRO A 118 -20.83 -5.00 -16.96
C PRO A 118 -20.24 -4.10 -18.07
N VAL A 119 -19.12 -4.53 -18.65
CA VAL A 119 -18.28 -3.83 -19.67
C VAL A 119 -18.96 -3.45 -21.00
N TRP A 120 -20.24 -3.78 -21.21
CA TRP A 120 -20.93 -3.64 -22.50
C TRP A 120 -21.95 -2.49 -22.57
N TYR A 121 -22.11 -1.69 -21.51
CA TYR A 121 -23.10 -0.61 -21.45
C TYR A 121 -22.56 0.81 -21.71
N GLY A 122 -21.41 0.94 -22.37
CA GLY A 122 -20.75 2.24 -22.61
C GLY A 122 -21.45 3.23 -23.55
N TRP A 123 -22.65 2.96 -24.08
CA TRP A 123 -23.32 3.95 -24.97
C TRP A 123 -24.86 3.91 -25.02
N LEU A 124 -25.56 2.78 -24.77
CA LEU A 124 -27.01 2.67 -25.07
C LEU A 124 -27.95 2.45 -23.86
N GLY A 125 -27.43 2.40 -22.62
CA GLY A 125 -28.21 1.97 -21.45
C GLY A 125 -28.63 3.03 -20.42
N SER A 126 -28.15 4.27 -20.54
CA SER A 126 -28.15 5.22 -19.40
C SER A 126 -29.47 5.97 -19.12
N TRP A 127 -30.56 5.65 -19.83
CA TRP A 127 -31.79 6.46 -19.81
C TRP A 127 -33.02 5.75 -19.19
N TRP A 128 -32.96 4.44 -18.93
CA TRP A 128 -34.12 3.64 -18.48
C TRP A 128 -34.08 3.16 -17.02
N ARG A 129 -32.98 3.35 -16.30
CA ARG A 129 -32.88 3.12 -14.85
C ARG A 129 -32.31 4.38 -14.22
N GLY A 130 -33.18 5.24 -13.71
CA GLY A 130 -32.85 6.57 -13.18
C GLY A 130 -31.87 6.58 -12.01
N GLY A 131 -30.60 6.33 -12.30
CA GLY A 131 -29.49 6.38 -11.37
C GLY A 131 -28.23 6.63 -12.18
N TRP A 132 -27.64 7.81 -11.99
CA TRP A 132 -26.30 8.19 -12.42
C TRP A 132 -25.27 7.38 -11.63
N GLY A 133 -25.31 6.04 -11.77
CA GLY A 133 -24.46 5.13 -11.03
C GLY A 133 -23.01 5.43 -11.35
N VAL A 134 -22.31 6.04 -10.40
CA VAL A 134 -20.86 6.19 -10.43
C VAL A 134 -20.30 4.78 -10.46
N CYS A 135 -19.63 4.41 -11.55
CA CYS A 135 -18.96 3.12 -11.66
C CYS A 135 -17.82 3.11 -10.65
N GLU A 136 -18.02 2.44 -9.52
CA GLU A 136 -16.94 2.25 -8.56
C GLU A 136 -16.00 1.15 -9.08
N PRO A 137 -14.68 1.30 -8.85
CA PRO A 137 -13.71 0.31 -9.28
C PRO A 137 -13.98 -1.05 -8.63
N THR A 138 -14.04 -2.10 -9.45
CA THR A 138 -14.12 -3.47 -8.95
C THR A 138 -12.73 -3.96 -8.56
N PHE A 139 -12.50 -4.15 -7.26
CA PHE A 139 -11.26 -4.73 -6.76
C PHE A 139 -11.40 -6.25 -6.59
N GLU A 140 -10.70 -7.01 -7.41
CA GLU A 140 -10.50 -8.44 -7.22
C GLU A 140 -9.56 -8.65 -6.03
N ARG A 141 -9.97 -9.45 -5.04
CA ARG A 141 -9.20 -9.72 -3.83
C ARG A 141 -8.71 -11.17 -3.80
N ASP A 142 -7.45 -11.34 -3.46
CA ASP A 142 -6.78 -12.62 -3.24
C ASP A 142 -6.13 -12.60 -1.84
N ILE A 143 -6.47 -13.56 -1.00
CA ILE A 143 -5.99 -13.64 0.39
C ILE A 143 -5.22 -14.95 0.56
N SER A 144 -3.95 -14.82 0.92
CA SER A 144 -3.09 -15.93 1.31
C SER A 144 -2.49 -15.67 2.70
N PRO A 145 -1.96 -16.70 3.39
CA PRO A 145 -1.37 -16.53 4.72
C PRO A 145 -0.27 -15.46 4.79
N SER A 146 0.47 -15.22 3.70
CA SER A 146 1.62 -14.30 3.66
C SER A 146 1.37 -13.03 2.85
N LEU A 147 0.25 -12.92 2.15
CA LEU A 147 -0.02 -11.82 1.23
C LEU A 147 -1.53 -11.63 1.05
N VAL A 148 -1.97 -10.39 1.21
CA VAL A 148 -3.29 -9.92 0.79
C VAL A 148 -3.08 -9.02 -0.43
N ARG A 149 -3.74 -9.34 -1.54
CA ARG A 149 -3.61 -8.61 -2.80
C ARG A 149 -4.97 -8.16 -3.31
N TRP A 150 -5.03 -6.94 -3.82
CA TRP A 150 -6.13 -6.44 -4.63
C TRP A 150 -5.66 -6.04 -6.01
N ARG A 151 -6.54 -6.22 -7.00
CA ARG A 151 -6.32 -5.79 -8.38
C ARG A 151 -7.56 -5.07 -8.89
N ALA A 152 -7.37 -3.90 -9.47
CA ALA A 152 -8.41 -3.18 -10.18
C ALA A 152 -7.93 -2.85 -11.59
N GLN A 153 -8.76 -3.13 -12.59
CA GLN A 153 -8.46 -2.77 -13.98
C GLN A 153 -8.41 -1.25 -14.17
N TRP A 154 -9.24 -0.53 -13.42
CA TRP A 154 -9.34 0.92 -13.40
C TRP A 154 -9.73 1.38 -12.00
N ALA A 155 -9.19 2.53 -11.56
CA ALA A 155 -9.63 3.24 -10.36
C ALA A 155 -9.60 4.74 -10.61
N GLY A 156 -10.71 5.42 -10.34
CA GLY A 156 -10.81 6.87 -10.52
C GLY A 156 -9.92 7.64 -9.56
N ALA A 157 -9.62 8.89 -9.90
CA ALA A 157 -8.97 9.84 -9.01
C ALA A 157 -9.70 9.97 -7.68
N GLY A 158 -8.96 10.19 -6.60
CA GLY A 158 -9.48 10.26 -5.24
C GLY A 158 -8.92 9.18 -4.33
N THR A 159 -9.65 8.86 -3.26
CA THR A 159 -9.21 7.91 -2.23
C THR A 159 -10.09 6.67 -2.20
N HIS A 160 -9.47 5.50 -2.35
CA HIS A 160 -10.12 4.20 -2.24
C HIS A 160 -9.67 3.51 -0.97
N THR A 161 -10.62 2.96 -0.20
CA THR A 161 -10.31 2.22 1.03
C THR A 161 -10.60 0.74 0.85
N LEU A 162 -9.58 -0.07 1.05
CA LEU A 162 -9.63 -1.53 1.00
C LEU A 162 -9.48 -2.08 2.41
N SER A 163 -10.15 -3.18 2.73
CA SER A 163 -9.99 -3.81 4.04
C SER A 163 -10.02 -5.33 4.00
N TYR A 164 -9.38 -5.91 5.00
CA TYR A 164 -9.47 -7.33 5.34
C TYR A 164 -9.42 -7.52 6.84
N THR A 165 -10.00 -8.62 7.30
CA THR A 165 -9.96 -9.02 8.71
C THR A 165 -8.78 -9.96 8.94
N ALA A 166 -8.08 -9.80 10.05
CA ALA A 166 -7.05 -10.72 10.50
C ALA A 166 -7.26 -11.12 11.95
N MET A 167 -6.90 -12.36 12.28
CA MET A 167 -6.80 -12.83 13.65
C MET A 167 -5.41 -12.52 14.20
N VAL A 168 -5.37 -12.00 15.43
CA VAL A 168 -4.12 -11.81 16.16
C VAL A 168 -3.71 -13.15 16.78
N ALA A 169 -2.85 -13.90 16.09
CA ALA A 169 -2.60 -15.32 16.36
C ALA A 169 -1.36 -15.61 17.20
N THR A 170 -0.30 -14.80 17.07
CA THR A 170 0.98 -15.05 17.76
C THR A 170 1.45 -13.81 18.52
N ALA A 171 1.80 -13.98 19.81
CA ALA A 171 2.36 -12.93 20.65
C ALA A 171 3.85 -12.71 20.38
N GLY A 172 4.30 -11.45 20.35
CA GLY A 172 5.67 -11.08 20.04
C GLY A 172 5.77 -9.71 19.36
N GLU A 173 6.99 -9.36 18.95
CA GLU A 173 7.28 -8.18 18.16
C GLU A 173 7.61 -8.60 16.72
N PHE A 174 6.90 -8.05 15.75
CA PHE A 174 7.02 -8.47 14.36
C PHE A 174 7.35 -7.29 13.45
N ALA A 175 8.19 -7.53 12.44
CA ALA A 175 8.44 -6.55 11.41
C ALA A 175 7.13 -6.26 10.66
N LEU A 176 6.79 -4.97 10.56
CA LEU A 176 5.63 -4.49 9.85
C LEU A 176 6.08 -3.94 8.50
N ALA A 177 5.97 -4.78 7.46
CA ALA A 177 6.23 -4.37 6.09
C ALA A 177 5.26 -3.26 5.66
N PRO A 178 5.67 -2.32 4.80
CA PRO A 178 4.76 -1.33 4.24
C PRO A 178 3.76 -2.01 3.29
N ALA A 179 2.51 -1.53 3.28
CA ALA A 179 1.59 -1.83 2.20
C ALA A 179 2.08 -1.11 0.92
N HIS A 180 2.00 -1.79 -0.22
CA HIS A 180 2.54 -1.36 -1.48
C HIS A 180 1.44 -1.25 -2.52
N ALA A 181 1.23 -0.07 -3.10
CA ALA A 181 0.37 0.12 -4.26
C ALA A 181 1.21 0.52 -5.46
N TYR A 182 0.92 -0.03 -6.63
CA TYR A 182 1.64 0.29 -7.87
C TYR A 182 0.77 0.04 -9.09
N LEU A 183 1.12 0.63 -10.23
CA LEU A 183 0.48 0.34 -11.51
C LEU A 183 1.24 -0.77 -12.24
N SER A 184 0.54 -1.83 -12.62
CA SER A 184 1.11 -3.00 -13.30
C SER A 184 1.87 -2.68 -14.60
N ALA A 185 1.40 -1.69 -15.37
CA ALA A 185 2.05 -1.27 -16.62
C ALA A 185 3.13 -0.20 -16.42
N GLN A 186 3.17 0.46 -15.27
CA GLN A 186 4.07 1.57 -14.90
C GLN A 186 4.45 1.44 -13.42
N PRO A 187 5.25 0.42 -13.04
CA PRO A 187 5.54 0.12 -11.63
C PRO A 187 6.31 1.24 -10.91
N GLU A 188 6.90 2.18 -11.65
CA GLU A 188 7.48 3.41 -11.12
C GLU A 188 6.44 4.34 -10.48
N LEU A 189 5.18 4.27 -10.93
CA LEU A 189 4.04 4.91 -10.29
C LEU A 189 3.54 4.04 -9.15
N MET A 190 3.97 4.38 -7.94
CA MET A 190 3.79 3.56 -6.75
C MET A 190 3.68 4.39 -5.46
N GLY A 191 3.31 3.69 -4.40
CA GLY A 191 3.29 4.23 -3.04
C GLY A 191 3.56 3.14 -2.01
N LEU A 192 4.28 3.49 -0.95
CA LEU A 192 4.50 2.63 0.20
C LEU A 192 3.90 3.28 1.44
N SER A 193 3.17 2.50 2.24
CA SER A 193 2.71 2.96 3.55
C SER A 193 3.88 3.09 4.53
N THR A 194 3.57 3.61 5.72
CA THR A 194 4.50 3.54 6.85
C THR A 194 4.90 2.08 7.13
N ALA A 195 6.21 1.83 7.22
CA ALA A 195 6.79 0.58 7.71
C ALA A 195 7.10 0.70 9.21
N GLY A 196 7.23 -0.41 9.92
CA GLY A 196 7.55 -0.33 11.35
C GLY A 196 7.63 -1.66 12.06
N GLN A 197 7.12 -1.70 13.29
CA GLN A 197 6.98 -2.90 14.10
C GLN A 197 5.54 -3.03 14.60
N LEU A 198 5.06 -4.26 14.69
CA LEU A 198 3.80 -4.61 15.31
C LEU A 198 4.06 -5.40 16.58
N ALA A 199 3.60 -4.87 17.70
CA ALA A 199 3.59 -5.55 18.99
C ALA A 199 2.29 -6.33 19.16
N VAL A 200 2.39 -7.58 19.60
CA VAL A 200 1.24 -8.41 20.00
C VAL A 200 1.42 -8.85 21.45
N ALA A 201 0.49 -8.48 22.31
CA ALA A 201 0.53 -8.73 23.74
C ALA A 201 -0.56 -9.70 24.18
N ARG A 202 -0.24 -10.54 25.19
CA ARG A 202 -1.24 -11.39 25.86
C ARG A 202 -2.15 -10.60 26.81
N VAL A 203 -1.64 -9.47 27.31
CA VAL A 203 -2.35 -8.54 28.20
C VAL A 203 -1.96 -7.13 27.74
N LEU A 204 -2.95 -6.29 27.49
CA LEU A 204 -2.69 -4.90 27.10
C LEU A 204 -2.13 -4.12 28.28
N PRO A 205 -1.10 -3.28 28.08
CA PRO A 205 -0.60 -2.41 29.12
C PRO A 205 -1.67 -1.38 29.51
N THR A 206 -1.98 -1.30 30.81
CA THR A 206 -2.84 -0.26 31.38
C THR A 206 -2.08 1.07 31.39
N GLY A 207 -2.27 1.89 30.35
CA GLY A 207 -1.69 3.24 30.29
C GLY A 207 -0.99 3.62 28.98
N GLY A 208 -1.44 3.10 27.83
CA GLY A 208 -0.88 3.49 26.54
C GLY A 208 -1.03 5.00 26.29
N ALA A 209 0.08 5.66 25.94
CA ALA A 209 0.04 7.01 25.41
C ALA A 209 -0.85 7.03 24.15
N PRO A 210 -1.70 8.06 23.96
CA PRO A 210 -2.46 8.19 22.72
C PRO A 210 -1.44 8.29 21.58
N ALA A 211 -1.58 7.45 20.57
CA ALA A 211 -0.74 7.64 19.41
C ALA A 211 -1.09 8.94 18.71
N ARG A 212 -0.05 9.51 18.12
CA ARG A 212 -0.16 10.72 17.34
C ARG A 212 -0.95 10.40 16.07
N ALA A 213 -2.03 11.14 15.85
CA ALA A 213 -2.71 11.14 14.57
C ALA A 213 -1.68 11.37 13.44
N GLN A 214 -1.72 10.54 12.41
CA GLN A 214 -0.87 10.72 11.23
C GLN A 214 -1.21 12.08 10.59
N GLN A 215 -0.18 12.90 10.37
CA GLN A 215 -0.34 14.22 9.75
C GLN A 215 -0.59 14.03 8.25
N PRO A 216 -1.38 14.93 7.61
CA PRO A 216 -1.55 14.89 6.17
C PRO A 216 -0.18 15.00 5.48
N PRO A 217 0.01 14.34 4.32
CA PRO A 217 1.26 14.36 3.60
C PRO A 217 1.62 15.80 3.21
N LYS A 218 2.88 16.15 3.46
CA LYS A 218 3.50 17.41 3.06
C LYS A 218 4.22 17.21 1.75
N GLU A 219 4.13 18.20 0.88
CA GLU A 219 4.86 18.25 -0.37
C GLU A 219 6.35 18.52 -0.09
N CYS A 220 7.23 17.79 -0.77
CA CYS A 220 8.66 18.04 -0.71
C CYS A 220 9.05 19.20 -1.64
N VAL A 221 10.15 19.87 -1.32
CA VAL A 221 10.71 20.97 -2.13
C VAL A 221 11.00 20.51 -3.58
N ASP A 222 11.46 19.27 -3.73
CA ASP A 222 11.56 18.55 -5.01
C ASP A 222 10.79 17.22 -4.88
N PRO A 223 9.77 16.95 -5.72
CA PRO A 223 8.98 15.72 -5.66
C PRO A 223 9.77 14.43 -5.93
N GLU A 224 10.84 14.53 -6.72
CA GLU A 224 11.69 13.39 -7.08
C GLU A 224 13.01 13.39 -6.32
N CYS A 225 13.25 14.40 -5.48
CA CYS A 225 14.52 14.61 -4.79
C CYS A 225 15.72 14.50 -5.75
N ALA A 226 15.59 15.19 -6.90
CA ALA A 226 16.45 15.16 -8.09
C ALA A 226 16.95 13.75 -8.51
N GLY A 227 16.15 12.72 -8.27
CA GLY A 227 16.49 11.31 -8.55
C GLY A 227 17.55 10.71 -7.62
N ARG A 228 17.92 11.42 -6.54
CA ARG A 228 19.01 11.08 -5.60
C ARG A 228 18.53 10.81 -4.18
N GLY A 229 17.22 10.81 -3.97
CA GLY A 229 16.62 10.54 -2.67
C GLY A 229 15.18 10.04 -2.77
N SER A 230 14.51 10.03 -1.62
CA SER A 230 13.08 9.82 -1.51
C SER A 230 12.44 10.89 -0.63
N CYS A 231 11.29 11.40 -1.04
CA CYS A 231 10.54 12.37 -0.27
C CYS A 231 9.94 11.73 1.00
N ASP A 232 10.31 12.23 2.17
CA ASP A 232 9.60 11.96 3.42
C ASP A 232 8.40 12.92 3.53
N VAL A 233 7.24 12.41 3.15
CA VAL A 233 5.98 13.18 3.14
C VAL A 233 5.46 13.52 4.55
N LEU A 234 5.99 12.96 5.64
CA LEU A 234 5.60 13.39 6.98
C LEU A 234 6.32 14.70 7.37
N ARG A 235 7.56 14.85 6.91
CA ARG A 235 8.39 16.02 7.19
C ARG A 235 8.35 17.06 6.07
N GLY A 236 8.06 16.65 4.84
CA GLY A 236 8.17 17.49 3.63
C GLY A 236 9.62 17.73 3.22
N VAL A 237 10.51 16.77 3.49
CA VAL A 237 11.96 16.89 3.28
C VAL A 237 12.47 15.68 2.50
N CYS A 238 13.46 15.88 1.64
CA CYS A 238 14.12 14.80 0.90
C CYS A 238 15.08 14.01 1.80
N GLU A 239 14.91 12.68 1.86
CA GLU A 239 15.86 11.75 2.44
C GLU A 239 16.84 11.29 1.36
N CYS A 240 18.08 11.79 1.40
CA CYS A 240 19.09 11.51 0.38
C CYS A 240 19.65 10.10 0.47
N ALA A 241 19.92 9.51 -0.70
CA ALA A 241 20.61 8.23 -0.79
C ALA A 241 22.07 8.37 -0.30
N PRO A 242 22.69 7.29 0.21
CA PRO A 242 24.05 7.35 0.74
C PRO A 242 25.05 7.93 -0.27
N GLY A 243 25.71 9.04 0.11
CA GLY A 243 26.66 9.76 -0.75
C GLY A 243 26.12 11.02 -1.42
N TRP A 244 24.85 11.37 -1.19
CA TRP A 244 24.23 12.62 -1.62
C TRP A 244 23.80 13.46 -0.40
N GLU A 245 23.92 14.78 -0.50
CA GLU A 245 23.60 15.75 0.57
C GLU A 245 22.91 17.00 0.00
N GLY A 246 22.08 17.66 0.80
CA GLY A 246 21.38 18.90 0.46
C GLY A 246 19.85 18.80 0.58
N ASP A 247 19.16 19.94 0.53
CA ASP A 247 17.71 20.03 0.77
C ASP A 247 16.84 19.35 -0.31
N GLY A 248 17.41 19.11 -1.50
CA GLY A 248 16.75 18.43 -2.62
C GLY A 248 17.41 17.12 -3.08
N CYS A 249 18.60 16.79 -2.57
CA CYS A 249 19.54 15.74 -3.05
C CYS A 249 19.98 15.91 -4.52
#